data_AF-A0A5N5HNE9-F1
#
_entry.id   AF-A0A5N5HNE9-F1
#
_cell.length_a   1.000
_cell.length_b   1.000
_cell.length_c   1.000
_cell.angle_alpha   90.00
_cell.angle_beta   90.00
_cell.angle_gamma   90.00
#
_symmetry.space_group_name_H-M   'P 1'
#
loop_
_entity.id
_entity.type
_entity.pdbx_description
1 polymer ?
#
loop_
_entity_poly.entity_id
_entity_poly.type
_entity_poly.pdbx_seq_one_letter_code
_entity_poly.pdbx_strand_id
1 'polypeptide(L)'
;MLYQLFVPLFVRCVLTKQVLGVDDFDLEGVLPEGFLERTKDRGMVVKSWAPQVVVLKKESVGGFVTLCGWNSVLEAVVAGVPMIPWPLHAEQHMNRNVLATDMQMAIAVEQRDEEDGFVSGKELER
;
A
#
# COMPACT_ATOMS: atom_id res chain seq x y z
N MET A 1 -8.54 -11.78 7.47
CA MET A 1 -9.22 -11.79 6.15
C MET A 1 -8.79 -10.53 5.42
N LEU A 2 -7.91 -10.67 4.41
CA LEU A 2 -7.16 -9.56 3.79
C LEU A 2 -7.90 -9.06 2.54
N TYR A 3 -8.83 -8.12 2.68
CA TYR A 3 -9.41 -7.42 1.52
C TYR A 3 -9.58 -5.93 1.77
N GLN A 4 -8.93 -5.12 0.95
CA GLN A 4 -9.52 -3.87 0.48
C GLN A 4 -8.85 -3.37 -0.80
N LEU A 5 -9.71 -3.05 -1.76
CA LEU A 5 -9.51 -2.43 -3.06
C LEU A 5 -9.08 -0.95 -2.94
N PHE A 6 -8.49 -0.35 -3.99
CA PHE A 6 -9.00 0.91 -4.61
C PHE A 6 -8.28 1.33 -5.93
N VAL A 7 -8.87 2.37 -6.56
CA VAL A 7 -8.84 2.93 -7.94
C VAL A 7 -7.49 3.62 -8.34
N PRO A 8 -7.40 4.31 -9.50
CA PRO A 8 -6.60 3.98 -10.67
C PRO A 8 -5.21 4.63 -10.64
N LEU A 9 -4.45 4.57 -9.54
CA LEU A 9 -3.02 4.99 -9.57
C LEU A 9 -2.22 4.58 -8.31
N PHE A 10 -2.77 3.72 -7.45
CA PHE A 10 -2.13 3.38 -6.18
C PHE A 10 -1.40 2.03 -6.28
N VAL A 11 -0.08 2.07 -6.16
CA VAL A 11 0.73 0.87 -5.99
C VAL A 11 0.61 0.47 -4.52
N ARG A 12 -0.21 -0.54 -4.21
CA ARG A 12 -0.08 -1.28 -2.95
C ARG A 12 1.08 -2.26 -3.12
N CYS A 13 2.23 -1.96 -2.51
CA CYS A 13 3.32 -2.93 -2.43
C CYS A 13 3.11 -3.80 -1.18
N VAL A 14 2.88 -5.10 -1.38
CA VAL A 14 2.89 -6.09 -0.30
C VAL A 14 4.16 -6.92 -0.41
N LEU A 15 4.89 -6.97 0.70
CA LEU A 15 6.07 -7.76 1.04
C LEU A 15 7.40 -7.33 0.38
N THR A 16 8.24 -6.68 1.20
CA THR A 16 9.60 -6.21 0.88
C THR A 16 10.65 -7.32 0.83
N LYS A 17 10.29 -8.60 1.01
CA LYS A 17 11.20 -9.73 0.80
C LYS A 17 10.44 -10.91 0.20
N GLN A 18 11.09 -11.56 -0.76
CA GLN A 18 10.74 -12.87 -1.28
C GLN A 18 10.62 -13.83 -0.08
N VAL A 19 9.40 -14.11 0.38
CA VAL A 19 9.17 -15.24 1.26
C VAL A 19 9.17 -16.44 0.34
N LEU A 20 10.30 -17.15 0.29
CA LEU A 20 10.45 -18.41 -0.44
C LEU A 20 9.31 -19.36 0.00
N GLY A 21 8.31 -19.56 -0.85
CA GLY A 21 7.26 -20.57 -0.64
C GLY A 21 5.80 -20.12 -0.63
N VAL A 22 5.45 -18.86 -0.96
CA VAL A 22 4.04 -18.42 -1.07
C VAL A 22 3.71 -18.02 -2.52
N ASP A 23 3.94 -18.93 -3.48
CA ASP A 23 3.83 -18.61 -4.91
C ASP A 23 2.48 -18.96 -5.56
N ASP A 24 1.51 -19.52 -4.83
CA ASP A 24 0.27 -19.97 -5.47
C ASP A 24 -0.97 -19.82 -4.58
N PHE A 25 -1.31 -18.57 -4.23
CA PHE A 25 -2.69 -18.28 -3.83
C PHE A 25 -3.52 -17.89 -5.05
N ASP A 26 -4.68 -18.53 -5.17
CA ASP A 26 -5.67 -18.20 -6.18
C ASP A 26 -6.23 -16.80 -5.92
N LEU A 27 -5.99 -15.87 -6.85
CA LEU A 27 -6.46 -14.49 -6.74
C LEU A 27 -7.96 -14.40 -6.81
N GLU A 28 -8.64 -15.31 -7.52
CA GLU A 28 -10.10 -15.33 -7.62
C GLU A 28 -10.72 -15.86 -6.33
N GLY A 29 -10.12 -16.88 -5.72
CA GLY A 29 -10.52 -17.40 -4.41
C GLY A 29 -10.23 -16.44 -3.27
N VAL A 30 -9.25 -15.55 -3.40
CA VAL A 30 -9.08 -14.46 -2.44
C VAL A 30 -9.97 -13.27 -2.77
N LEU A 31 -9.77 -12.57 -3.88
CA LEU A 31 -10.40 -11.26 -4.10
C LEU A 31 -11.94 -11.35 -4.25
N PRO A 32 -12.68 -10.26 -4.01
CA PRO A 32 -14.12 -10.25 -4.25
C PRO A 32 -14.46 -10.68 -5.68
N GLU A 33 -15.55 -11.42 -5.85
CA GLU A 33 -15.99 -11.94 -7.15
C GLU A 33 -15.97 -10.85 -8.23
N GLY A 34 -15.39 -11.17 -9.39
CA GLY A 34 -15.28 -10.25 -10.54
C GLY A 34 -14.34 -9.05 -10.34
N PHE A 35 -13.55 -8.99 -9.27
CA PHE A 35 -12.68 -7.85 -8.98
C PHE A 35 -11.64 -7.58 -10.08
N LEU A 36 -10.95 -8.64 -10.55
CA LEU A 36 -9.93 -8.51 -11.59
C LEU A 36 -10.53 -7.95 -12.89
N GLU A 37 -11.68 -8.51 -13.30
CA GLU A 37 -12.38 -8.08 -14.50
C GLU A 37 -12.85 -6.62 -14.41
N ARG A 38 -13.41 -6.21 -13.26
CA ARG A 38 -13.86 -4.81 -13.04
C ARG A 38 -12.71 -3.78 -12.99
N THR A 39 -11.46 -4.22 -12.80
CA THR A 39 -10.32 -3.31 -12.59
C THR A 39 -9.24 -3.38 -13.67
N LYS A 40 -9.30 -4.36 -14.58
CA LYS A 40 -8.26 -4.64 -15.59
C LYS A 40 -7.82 -3.44 -16.43
N ASP A 41 -8.73 -2.51 -16.74
CA ASP A 41 -8.43 -1.36 -17.59
C ASP A 41 -7.79 -0.18 -16.83
N ARG A 42 -7.75 -0.25 -15.49
CA ARG A 42 -7.31 0.86 -14.61
C ARG A 42 -6.33 0.44 -13.51
N GLY A 43 -6.07 -0.85 -13.38
CA GLY A 43 -5.24 -1.40 -12.32
C GLY A 43 -4.61 -2.73 -12.71
N MET A 44 -3.51 -3.05 -12.05
CA MET A 44 -2.78 -4.30 -12.25
C MET A 44 -2.51 -4.94 -10.88
N VAL A 45 -2.80 -6.23 -10.75
CA VAL A 45 -2.47 -7.02 -9.56
C VAL A 45 -1.21 -7.84 -9.85
N VAL A 46 -0.16 -7.61 -9.07
CA VAL A 46 1.08 -8.38 -9.16
C VAL A 46 1.10 -9.39 -8.03
N LYS A 47 1.31 -10.67 -8.36
CA LYS A 47 1.46 -11.75 -7.36
C LYS A 47 2.85 -11.69 -6.73
N SER A 48 2.92 -12.05 -5.45
CA SER A 48 4.14 -12.21 -4.65
C SER A 48 4.99 -10.95 -4.47
N TRP A 49 5.61 -10.43 -5.54
CA TRP A 49 6.58 -9.34 -5.45
C TRP A 49 6.61 -8.47 -6.71
N ALA A 50 6.81 -7.16 -6.51
CA ALA A 50 7.03 -6.18 -7.56
C ALA A 50 8.36 -5.44 -7.32
N PRO A 51 9.07 -4.99 -8.37
CA PRO A 51 10.31 -4.23 -8.23
C PRO A 51 10.03 -2.81 -7.74
N GLN A 52 9.76 -2.66 -6.43
CA GLN A 52 9.28 -1.43 -5.78
C GLN A 52 10.10 -0.20 -6.16
N VAL A 53 11.44 -0.27 -6.05
CA VAL A 53 12.34 0.85 -6.41
C VAL A 53 12.18 1.26 -7.88
N VAL A 54 12.02 0.30 -8.78
CA VAL A 54 11.83 0.59 -10.22
C VAL A 54 10.46 1.20 -10.47
N VAL A 55 9.44 0.74 -9.74
CA VAL A 55 8.08 1.29 -9.83
C VAL A 55 8.04 2.73 -9.30
N LEU A 56 8.54 2.98 -8.09
CA LEU A 56 8.54 4.31 -7.46
C LEU A 56 9.29 5.38 -8.29
N LYS A 57 10.29 4.98 -9.08
CA LYS A 57 11.04 5.89 -9.97
C LYS A 57 10.30 6.28 -11.25
N LYS A 58 9.14 5.68 -11.55
CA LYS A 58 8.38 6.03 -12.76
C LYS A 58 7.61 7.32 -12.54
N GLU A 59 7.71 8.25 -13.50
CA GLU A 59 6.95 9.51 -13.49
C GLU A 59 5.43 9.31 -13.43
N SER A 60 4.93 8.15 -13.88
CA SER A 60 3.50 7.80 -13.80
C SER A 60 3.02 7.45 -12.39
N VAL A 61 3.91 7.33 -11.39
CA VAL A 61 3.52 7.03 -10.01
C VAL A 61 3.23 8.32 -9.26
N GLY A 62 1.93 8.54 -8.99
CA GLY A 62 1.47 9.73 -8.27
C GLY A 62 1.36 9.55 -6.75
N GLY A 63 1.49 8.33 -6.22
CA GLY A 63 1.38 8.09 -4.79
C GLY A 63 1.67 6.64 -4.38
N PHE A 64 1.98 6.45 -3.11
CA PHE A 64 2.38 5.16 -2.56
C PHE A 64 1.67 4.81 -1.25
N VAL A 65 0.86 3.75 -1.26
CA VAL A 65 0.26 3.20 -0.03
C VAL A 65 1.29 2.28 0.63
N THR A 66 1.70 2.58 1.86
CA THR A 66 2.83 1.91 2.51
C THR A 66 2.51 1.50 3.95
N LEU A 67 3.04 0.36 4.36
CA LEU A 67 3.04 -0.06 5.77
C LEU A 67 3.98 0.77 6.65
N CYS A 68 4.67 1.76 6.09
CA CYS A 68 5.60 2.64 6.82
C CYS A 68 6.83 1.93 7.39
N GLY A 69 7.24 0.78 6.83
CA GLY A 69 8.56 0.22 7.12
C GLY A 69 9.67 1.15 6.63
N TRP A 70 10.68 1.40 7.45
CA TRP A 70 11.64 2.50 7.21
C TRP A 70 12.35 2.43 5.84
N ASN A 71 12.68 1.24 5.34
CA ASN A 71 13.25 1.08 4.01
C ASN A 71 12.31 1.57 2.89
N SER A 72 11.04 1.16 2.93
CA SER A 72 10.05 1.61 1.95
C SER A 72 9.79 3.11 2.03
N VAL A 73 9.86 3.67 3.24
CA VAL A 73 9.78 5.12 3.46
C VAL A 73 10.94 5.82 2.77
N LEU A 74 12.18 5.37 3.00
CA LEU A 74 13.36 5.98 2.39
C LEU A 74 13.34 5.88 0.85
N GLU A 75 12.90 4.74 0.30
CA GLU A 75 12.75 4.57 -1.15
C GLU A 75 11.76 5.58 -1.75
N ALA A 76 10.62 5.80 -1.08
CA ALA A 76 9.61 6.76 -1.53
C ALA A 76 10.07 8.21 -1.38
N VAL A 77 10.77 8.54 -0.29
CA VAL A 77 11.36 9.87 -0.05
C VAL A 77 12.38 10.19 -1.13
N VAL A 78 13.29 9.26 -1.44
CA VAL A 78 14.29 9.43 -2.51
C VAL A 78 13.64 9.57 -3.89
N ALA A 79 12.53 8.86 -4.12
CA ALA A 79 11.77 8.97 -5.37
C ALA A 79 10.88 10.23 -5.43
N GLY A 80 10.72 10.98 -4.33
CA GLY A 80 9.83 12.14 -4.26
C GLY A 80 8.34 11.78 -4.36
N VAL A 81 7.95 10.57 -3.96
CA VAL A 81 6.58 10.07 -4.08
C VAL A 81 5.81 10.30 -2.78
N PRO A 82 4.65 10.99 -2.81
CA PRO A 82 3.81 11.18 -1.62
C PRO A 82 3.19 9.85 -1.17
N MET A 83 2.93 9.73 0.13
CA MET A 83 2.53 8.48 0.75
C MET A 83 1.13 8.52 1.39
N ILE A 84 0.47 7.36 1.40
CA ILE A 84 -0.68 7.07 2.26
C ILE A 84 -0.23 6.00 3.27
N PRO A 85 0.09 6.40 4.51
CA PRO A 85 0.60 5.50 5.53
C PRO A 85 -0.52 4.63 6.10
N TRP A 86 -0.34 3.31 6.03
CA TRP A 86 -1.23 2.28 6.55
C TRP A 86 -0.45 1.29 7.41
N PRO A 87 0.03 1.71 8.60
CA PRO A 87 0.91 0.90 9.45
C PRO A 87 0.19 -0.32 10.03
N LEU A 88 0.93 -1.42 10.25
CA LEU A 88 0.39 -2.66 10.84
C LEU A 88 1.07 -3.06 12.16
N HIS A 89 2.39 -2.86 12.31
CA HIS A 89 3.13 -3.34 13.49
C HIS A 89 4.45 -2.61 13.71
N ALA A 90 5.15 -2.96 14.80
CA ALA A 90 6.46 -2.42 15.17
C ALA A 90 6.44 -0.88 15.27
N GLU A 91 7.44 -0.20 14.72
CA GLU A 91 7.59 1.26 14.77
C GLU A 91 6.77 2.00 13.70
N GLN A 92 6.00 1.29 12.88
CA GLN A 92 5.34 1.84 11.69
C GLN A 92 4.35 2.97 12.02
N HIS A 93 3.69 2.91 13.18
CA HIS A 93 2.81 4.00 13.64
C HIS A 93 3.59 5.28 13.98
N MET A 94 4.79 5.15 14.55
CA MET A 94 5.68 6.29 14.77
C MET A 94 6.16 6.86 13.44
N ASN A 95 6.54 6.01 12.49
CA ASN A 95 6.95 6.43 11.15
C ASN A 95 5.81 7.16 10.43
N ARG A 96 4.56 6.65 10.49
CA ARG A 96 3.36 7.35 9.98
C ARG A 96 3.26 8.77 10.53
N ASN A 97 3.43 8.92 11.84
CA ASN A 97 3.27 10.21 12.49
C ASN A 97 4.35 11.19 12.01
N VAL A 98 5.62 10.81 12.02
CA VAL A 98 6.73 11.63 11.49
C VAL A 98 6.50 12.03 10.03
N LEU A 99 6.02 11.08 9.20
CA LEU A 99 5.73 11.34 7.79
C LEU A 99 4.64 12.39 7.57
N ALA A 100 3.59 12.35 8.40
CA ALA A 100 2.45 13.24 8.29
C ALA A 100 2.68 14.60 8.95
N THR A 101 3.33 14.62 10.12
CA THR A 101 3.50 15.84 10.92
C THR A 101 4.77 16.60 10.56
N ASP A 102 5.90 15.91 10.44
CA ASP A 102 7.21 16.56 10.39
C ASP A 102 7.73 16.67 8.96
N MET A 103 7.55 15.61 8.17
CA MET A 103 8.03 15.57 6.78
C MET A 103 7.02 16.15 5.78
N GLN A 104 5.74 16.23 6.16
CA GLN A 104 4.65 16.68 5.28
C GLN A 104 4.58 15.91 3.94
N MET A 105 4.96 14.64 3.95
CA MET A 105 5.00 13.77 2.76
C MET A 105 3.85 12.77 2.73
N ALA A 106 2.93 12.83 3.68
CA ALA A 106 1.88 11.84 3.84
C ALA A 106 0.50 12.44 4.12
N ILE A 107 -0.52 11.80 3.54
CA ILE A 107 -1.93 12.00 3.91
C ILE A 107 -2.32 10.85 4.83
N ALA A 108 -2.38 11.12 6.13
CA ALA A 108 -2.67 10.11 7.13
C ALA A 108 -4.16 9.71 7.10
N VAL A 109 -4.42 8.41 6.97
CA VAL A 109 -5.77 7.84 7.11
C VAL A 109 -6.03 7.40 8.55
N GLU A 110 -7.28 7.53 9.00
CA GLU A 110 -7.75 7.05 10.30
C GLU A 110 -8.06 5.54 10.25
N GLN A 111 -7.45 4.79 11.18
CA GLN A 111 -7.73 3.37 11.39
C GLN A 111 -8.79 3.24 12.48
N ARG A 112 -9.75 2.31 12.30
CA ARG A 112 -10.92 2.16 13.19
C ARG A 112 -10.51 1.78 14.61
N ASP A 113 -9.63 0.80 14.75
CA ASP A 113 -9.10 0.32 16.02
C ASP A 113 -7.60 0.01 15.86
N GLU A 114 -6.79 0.26 16.89
CA GLU A 114 -5.35 -0.03 16.85
C GLU A 114 -5.06 -1.54 16.74
N GLU A 115 -6.01 -2.40 17.13
CA GLU A 115 -5.84 -3.86 17.12
C GLU A 115 -6.06 -4.50 15.75
N ASP A 116 -6.98 -3.97 14.93
CA ASP A 116 -7.36 -4.59 13.65
C ASP A 116 -6.69 -3.95 12.43
N GLY A 117 -6.23 -2.70 12.56
CA GLY A 117 -5.52 -1.95 11.53
C GLY A 117 -6.35 -1.64 10.28
N PHE A 118 -7.69 -1.67 10.37
CA PHE A 118 -8.55 -1.43 9.21
C PHE A 118 -8.90 0.04 9.02
N VAL A 119 -8.88 0.49 7.77
CA VAL A 119 -9.37 1.82 7.35
C VAL A 119 -10.77 1.67 6.76
N SER A 120 -11.69 2.52 7.19
CA SER A 120 -13.06 2.48 6.71
C SER A 120 -13.18 3.00 5.28
N GLY A 121 -14.15 2.48 4.50
CA GLY A 121 -14.42 3.03 3.16
C GLY A 121 -14.78 4.51 3.19
N LYS A 122 -15.50 4.97 4.23
CA LYS A 122 -15.83 6.38 4.43
C LYS A 122 -14.60 7.28 4.58
N GLU A 123 -13.53 6.76 5.19
CA GLU A 123 -12.27 7.48 5.34
C GLU A 123 -11.50 7.54 4.01
N LEU A 124 -11.56 6.48 3.19
CA LEU A 124 -10.93 6.47 1.86
C LEU A 124 -11.64 7.35 0.84
N GLU A 125 -12.92 7.64 1.04
CA GLU A 125 -13.76 8.46 0.16
C GLU A 125 -13.74 9.95 0.53
N ARG A 126 -13.05 10.33 1.60
CA ARG A 126 -12.92 11.70 2.09
C ARG A 126 -12.03 12.56 1.18
#